data_AF-A0A7V9Q8W6-F1
#
_entry.id   AF-A0A7V9Q8W6-F1
#
_cell.length_a   1.000
_cell.length_b   1.000
_cell.length_c   1.000
_cell.angle_alpha   90.00
_cell.angle_beta   90.00
_cell.angle_gamma   90.00
#
_symmetry.space_group_name_H-M   'P 1'
#
loop_
_entity.id
_entity.type
_entity.pdbx_description
1 polymer ?
#
loop_
_entity_poly.entity_id
_entity_poly.type
_entity_poly.pdbx_seq_one_letter_code
_entity_poly.pdbx_strand_id
1 'polypeptide(L)'
;MHAQVVKLFGEGKYDEALPLAKRVLEIREKALPPDHQLIDVSLANLAAVYTEKRKHNEAEPLYQKLLGRYEKKFGPENLKLSKVLDSLAVLRFVKGDDAKAEALFQRALSIRERNLGVEHKDVTQALRNLAEFYQVKTDYKKAEPLYQRIIATTEKSLGATHQEVTEALQRYACLMRKSKREDEAEKLDARVAANLSTSLANKSDVGDVINGTAISKPAPAYPEEAKQARVSGTVWVKLVVDETGKVIIACAVSGHALLRQAAERAAYGARFTPTLLSGQPVKVSGVITYNFVLR
;
A
#
# COMPACT_ATOMS: atom_id res chain seq x y z
N MET A 1 -18.71 -1.44 -26.53
CA MET A 1 -19.37 -1.72 -25.24
C MET A 1 -18.42 -2.30 -24.18
N HIS A 2 -17.78 -3.46 -24.37
CA HIS A 2 -16.90 -4.05 -23.33
C HIS A 2 -15.75 -3.12 -22.88
N ALA A 3 -14.99 -2.55 -23.83
CA ALA A 3 -13.92 -1.62 -23.50
C ALA A 3 -14.42 -0.37 -22.73
N GLN A 4 -15.66 0.06 -23.02
CA GLN A 4 -16.29 1.17 -22.31
C GLN A 4 -16.66 0.81 -20.88
N VAL A 5 -17.13 -0.42 -20.63
CA VAL A 5 -17.36 -0.92 -19.25
C VAL A 5 -16.05 -0.86 -18.45
N VAL A 6 -14.95 -1.34 -19.02
CA VAL A 6 -13.63 -1.34 -18.35
C VAL A 6 -13.14 0.08 -18.11
N LYS A 7 -13.29 0.97 -19.10
CA LYS A 7 -12.93 2.39 -18.96
C LYS A 7 -13.73 3.08 -17.84
N LEU A 8 -15.06 2.97 -17.88
CA LEU A 8 -15.94 3.57 -16.87
C LEU A 8 -15.67 3.01 -15.47
N PHE A 9 -15.40 1.70 -15.36
CA PHE A 9 -15.01 1.08 -14.10
C PHE A 9 -13.71 1.68 -13.56
N GLY A 10 -12.69 1.86 -14.42
CA GLY A 10 -11.43 2.50 -14.03
C GLY A 10 -11.57 3.98 -13.65
N GLU A 11 -12.57 4.68 -14.21
CA GLU A 11 -12.91 6.07 -13.86
C GLU A 11 -13.82 6.17 -12.61
N GLY A 12 -14.20 5.04 -11.99
CA GLY A 12 -15.12 5.02 -10.86
C GLY A 12 -16.60 5.30 -11.21
N LYS A 13 -16.93 5.37 -12.50
CA LYS A 13 -18.28 5.66 -13.01
C LYS A 13 -19.15 4.40 -13.04
N TYR A 14 -19.38 3.82 -11.87
CA TYR A 14 -20.05 2.52 -11.75
C TYR A 14 -21.53 2.55 -12.16
N ASP A 15 -22.21 3.68 -12.00
CA ASP A 15 -23.60 3.85 -12.43
C ASP A 15 -23.74 3.79 -13.96
N GLU A 16 -22.80 4.36 -14.69
CA GLU A 16 -22.75 4.28 -16.14
C GLU A 16 -22.26 2.90 -16.62
N ALA A 17 -21.31 2.30 -15.89
CA ALA A 17 -20.75 1.00 -16.23
C ALA A 17 -21.78 -0.15 -16.09
N LEU A 18 -22.66 -0.08 -15.09
CA LEU A 18 -23.59 -1.15 -14.74
C LEU A 18 -24.55 -1.56 -15.89
N PRO A 19 -25.34 -0.66 -16.49
CA PRO A 19 -26.23 -1.05 -17.59
C PRO A 19 -25.46 -1.60 -18.79
N LEU A 20 -24.27 -1.07 -19.08
CA LEU A 20 -23.41 -1.57 -20.15
C LEU A 20 -22.85 -2.96 -19.83
N ALA A 21 -22.43 -3.22 -18.60
CA ALA A 21 -21.94 -4.51 -18.15
C ALA A 21 -23.02 -5.60 -18.26
N LYS A 22 -24.26 -5.30 -17.83
CA LYS A 22 -25.42 -6.17 -18.01
C LYS A 22 -25.64 -6.50 -19.48
N ARG A 23 -25.69 -5.46 -20.31
CA ARG A 23 -25.96 -5.62 -21.74
C ARG A 23 -24.88 -6.43 -22.45
N VAL A 24 -23.61 -6.25 -22.08
CA VAL A 24 -22.50 -7.04 -22.62
C VAL A 24 -22.60 -8.51 -22.22
N LEU A 25 -23.02 -8.82 -20.98
CA LEU A 25 -23.26 -10.20 -20.56
C LEU A 25 -24.40 -10.83 -21.36
N GLU A 26 -25.56 -10.16 -21.46
CA GLU A 26 -26.73 -10.65 -22.20
C GLU A 26 -26.41 -10.95 -23.67
N ILE A 27 -25.72 -10.03 -24.36
CA ILE A 27 -25.34 -10.22 -25.77
C ILE A 27 -24.44 -11.45 -25.91
N ARG A 28 -23.45 -11.61 -25.03
CA ARG A 28 -22.51 -12.72 -25.09
C ARG A 28 -23.16 -14.06 -24.75
N GLU A 29 -24.07 -14.10 -23.78
CA GLU A 29 -24.82 -15.32 -23.45
C GLU A 29 -25.75 -15.75 -24.59
N LYS A 30 -26.28 -14.81 -25.39
CA LYS A 30 -27.11 -15.12 -26.57
C LYS A 30 -26.30 -15.49 -27.82
N ALA A 31 -25.16 -14.85 -28.03
CA ALA A 31 -24.39 -14.96 -29.27
C ALA A 31 -23.28 -16.00 -29.23
N LEU A 32 -22.87 -16.46 -28.05
CA LEU A 32 -21.72 -17.35 -27.88
C LEU A 32 -22.14 -18.68 -27.25
N PRO A 33 -21.39 -19.76 -27.54
CA PRO A 33 -21.58 -21.03 -26.83
C PRO A 33 -21.47 -20.86 -25.31
N PRO A 34 -22.22 -21.65 -24.51
CA PRO A 34 -22.23 -21.51 -23.06
C PRO A 34 -20.85 -21.55 -22.39
N ASP A 35 -19.88 -22.28 -22.93
CA ASP A 35 -18.53 -22.42 -22.34
C ASP A 35 -17.50 -21.40 -22.87
N HIS A 36 -17.97 -20.37 -23.59
CA HIS A 36 -17.11 -19.35 -24.17
C HIS A 36 -16.49 -18.42 -23.10
N GLN A 37 -15.17 -18.22 -23.15
CA GLN A 37 -14.40 -17.46 -22.14
C GLN A 37 -14.86 -16.00 -21.99
N LEU A 38 -15.38 -15.38 -23.06
CA LEU A 38 -15.90 -14.00 -22.98
C LEU A 38 -17.12 -13.86 -22.07
N ILE A 39 -17.88 -14.93 -21.82
CA ILE A 39 -18.95 -14.93 -20.82
C ILE A 39 -18.33 -14.82 -19.42
N ASP A 40 -17.23 -15.52 -19.16
CA ASP A 40 -16.50 -15.47 -17.88
C ASP A 40 -16.01 -14.05 -17.58
N VAL A 41 -15.44 -13.37 -18.60
CA VAL A 41 -15.00 -11.97 -18.50
C VAL A 41 -16.18 -11.04 -18.20
N SER A 42 -17.33 -11.27 -18.83
CA SER A 42 -18.54 -10.48 -18.56
C SER A 42 -19.08 -10.67 -17.15
N LEU A 43 -19.11 -11.92 -16.67
CA LEU A 43 -19.52 -12.25 -15.31
C LEU A 43 -18.62 -11.56 -14.29
N ALA A 44 -17.30 -11.66 -14.46
CA ALA A 44 -16.33 -11.01 -13.58
C ALA A 44 -16.52 -9.50 -13.53
N ASN A 45 -16.68 -8.85 -14.69
CA ASN A 45 -16.84 -7.40 -14.76
C ASN A 45 -18.15 -6.93 -14.14
N LEU A 46 -19.27 -7.62 -14.43
CA LEU A 46 -20.56 -7.26 -13.84
C LEU A 46 -20.56 -7.46 -12.32
N ALA A 47 -19.96 -8.54 -11.84
CA ALA A 47 -19.81 -8.81 -10.41
C ALA A 47 -18.95 -7.75 -9.71
N ALA A 48 -17.85 -7.31 -10.36
CA ALA A 48 -17.00 -6.24 -9.85
C ALA A 48 -17.76 -4.91 -9.76
N VAL A 49 -18.49 -4.53 -10.82
CA VAL A 49 -19.32 -3.30 -10.80
C VAL A 49 -20.35 -3.35 -9.66
N TYR A 50 -21.03 -4.48 -9.45
CA TYR A 50 -21.95 -4.61 -8.32
C TYR A 50 -21.24 -4.51 -6.96
N THR A 51 -20.05 -5.08 -6.83
CA THR A 51 -19.25 -5.02 -5.60
C THR A 51 -18.88 -3.59 -5.23
N GLU A 52 -18.40 -2.79 -6.19
CA GLU A 52 -18.08 -1.37 -5.98
C GLU A 52 -19.31 -0.55 -5.61
N LYS A 53 -20.48 -0.92 -6.17
CA LYS A 53 -21.77 -0.32 -5.79
C LYS A 53 -22.34 -0.84 -4.47
N ARG A 54 -21.60 -1.67 -3.72
CA ARG A 54 -22.04 -2.31 -2.47
C ARG A 54 -23.30 -3.16 -2.62
N LYS A 55 -23.58 -3.61 -3.84
CA LYS A 55 -24.70 -4.50 -4.21
C LYS A 55 -24.25 -5.95 -4.09
N HIS A 56 -23.94 -6.34 -2.85
CA HIS A 56 -23.32 -7.63 -2.55
C HIS A 56 -24.21 -8.83 -2.87
N ASN A 57 -25.54 -8.67 -2.77
CA ASN A 57 -26.51 -9.71 -3.09
C ASN A 57 -26.57 -10.02 -4.59
N GLU A 58 -26.31 -9.02 -5.44
CA GLU A 58 -26.26 -9.17 -6.88
C GLU A 58 -24.88 -9.63 -7.38
N ALA A 59 -23.80 -9.25 -6.69
CA ALA A 59 -22.44 -9.66 -7.04
C ALA A 59 -22.16 -11.15 -6.76
N GLU A 60 -22.60 -11.65 -5.60
CA GLU A 60 -22.32 -13.01 -5.15
C GLU A 60 -22.72 -14.12 -6.14
N PRO A 61 -23.96 -14.18 -6.67
CA PRO A 61 -24.35 -15.25 -7.60
C PRO A 61 -23.54 -15.21 -8.89
N LEU A 62 -23.06 -14.05 -9.32
CA LEU A 62 -22.20 -13.92 -10.51
C LEU A 62 -20.80 -14.50 -10.26
N TYR A 63 -20.21 -14.21 -9.10
CA TYR A 63 -18.94 -14.82 -8.71
C TYR A 63 -19.06 -16.32 -8.46
N GLN A 64 -20.16 -16.80 -7.88
CA GLN A 64 -20.41 -18.24 -7.72
C GLN A 64 -20.56 -18.94 -9.08
N LYS A 65 -21.33 -18.35 -10.01
CA LYS A 65 -21.45 -18.86 -11.38
C LYS A 65 -20.09 -18.92 -12.07
N LEU A 66 -19.28 -17.87 -11.92
CA LEU A 66 -17.93 -17.84 -12.46
C LEU A 66 -17.00 -18.90 -11.84
N LEU A 67 -17.05 -19.07 -10.51
CA LEU A 67 -16.26 -20.06 -9.80
C LEU A 67 -16.58 -21.48 -10.29
N GLY A 68 -17.88 -21.85 -10.35
CA GLY A 68 -18.28 -23.17 -10.83
C GLY A 68 -17.88 -23.45 -12.28
N ARG A 69 -17.90 -22.43 -13.14
CA ARG A 69 -17.40 -22.53 -14.51
C ARG A 69 -15.89 -22.77 -14.55
N TYR A 70 -15.12 -22.07 -13.72
CA TYR A 70 -13.68 -22.27 -13.64
C TYR A 70 -13.31 -23.63 -13.04
N GLU A 71 -14.00 -24.08 -12.00
CA GLU A 71 -13.81 -25.40 -11.40
C GLU A 71 -14.08 -26.52 -12.42
N LYS A 72 -15.18 -26.43 -13.18
CA LYS A 72 -15.51 -27.40 -14.23
C LYS A 72 -14.47 -27.42 -15.35
N LYS A 73 -13.97 -26.25 -15.76
CA LYS A 73 -13.10 -26.10 -16.93
C LYS A 73 -11.62 -26.38 -16.65
N PHE A 74 -11.14 -26.01 -15.46
CA PHE A 74 -9.71 -26.03 -15.13
C PHE A 74 -9.36 -26.86 -13.90
N GLY A 75 -10.37 -27.38 -13.19
CA GLY A 75 -10.19 -28.07 -11.92
C GLY A 75 -10.12 -27.13 -10.71
N PRO A 76 -10.20 -27.70 -9.49
CA PRO A 76 -10.34 -26.93 -8.24
C PRO A 76 -9.07 -26.18 -7.80
N GLU A 77 -7.93 -26.46 -8.44
CA GLU A 77 -6.59 -25.99 -8.07
C GLU A 77 -6.01 -24.96 -9.05
N ASN A 78 -6.80 -24.53 -10.04
CA ASN A 78 -6.31 -23.60 -11.04
C ASN A 78 -6.18 -22.17 -10.48
N LEU A 79 -5.07 -21.51 -10.82
CA LEU A 79 -4.76 -20.16 -10.36
C LEU A 79 -5.87 -19.13 -10.66
N LYS A 80 -6.65 -19.30 -11.72
CA LYS A 80 -7.75 -18.38 -12.08
C LYS A 80 -8.86 -18.30 -11.02
N LEU A 81 -9.01 -19.35 -10.20
CA LEU A 81 -10.02 -19.38 -9.13
C LEU A 81 -9.66 -18.41 -8.01
N SER A 82 -8.37 -18.17 -7.76
CA SER A 82 -7.88 -17.41 -6.60
C SER A 82 -8.50 -16.00 -6.46
N LYS A 83 -8.62 -15.25 -7.56
CA LYS A 83 -9.25 -13.91 -7.54
C LYS A 83 -10.76 -13.95 -7.28
N VAL A 84 -11.43 -14.98 -7.78
CA VAL A 84 -12.88 -15.18 -7.57
C VAL A 84 -13.14 -15.59 -6.12
N LEU A 85 -12.29 -16.46 -5.57
CA LEU A 85 -12.34 -16.89 -4.18
C LEU A 85 -12.12 -15.72 -3.22
N ASP A 86 -11.13 -14.86 -3.45
CA ASP A 86 -10.93 -13.64 -2.65
C ASP A 86 -12.18 -12.74 -2.67
N SER A 87 -12.77 -12.54 -3.84
CA SER A 87 -13.97 -11.69 -4.00
C SER A 87 -15.15 -12.28 -3.22
N LEU A 88 -15.35 -13.60 -3.31
CA LEU A 88 -16.37 -14.30 -2.52
C LEU A 88 -16.08 -14.26 -1.03
N ALA A 89 -14.81 -14.34 -0.61
CA ALA A 89 -14.42 -14.25 0.79
C ALA A 89 -14.83 -12.90 1.39
N VAL A 90 -14.53 -11.79 0.69
CA VAL A 90 -14.97 -10.45 1.09
C VAL A 90 -16.50 -10.35 1.17
N LEU A 91 -17.22 -10.88 0.18
CA LEU A 91 -18.69 -10.87 0.21
C LEU A 91 -19.27 -11.68 1.37
N ARG A 92 -18.68 -12.85 1.69
CA ARG A 92 -19.06 -13.65 2.87
C ARG A 92 -18.80 -12.90 4.16
N PHE A 93 -17.65 -12.24 4.26
CA PHE A 93 -17.27 -11.44 5.42
C PHE A 93 -18.26 -10.29 5.66
N VAL A 94 -18.62 -9.53 4.62
CA VAL A 94 -19.61 -8.44 4.72
C VAL A 94 -20.99 -8.95 5.15
N LYS A 95 -21.33 -10.20 4.83
CA LYS A 95 -22.57 -10.87 5.28
C LYS A 95 -22.48 -11.49 6.69
N GLY A 96 -21.33 -11.37 7.36
CA GLY A 96 -21.10 -11.93 8.69
C GLY A 96 -20.80 -13.43 8.71
N ASP A 97 -20.53 -14.06 7.56
CA ASP A 97 -20.14 -15.47 7.49
C ASP A 97 -18.61 -15.61 7.51
N ASP A 98 -18.05 -15.35 8.69
CA ASP A 98 -16.60 -15.29 8.90
C ASP A 98 -15.91 -16.63 8.62
N ALA A 99 -16.54 -17.74 9.00
CA ALA A 99 -15.97 -19.08 8.81
C ALA A 99 -15.82 -19.40 7.32
N LYS A 100 -16.82 -19.07 6.49
CA LYS A 100 -16.69 -19.25 5.04
C LYS A 100 -15.71 -18.26 4.43
N ALA A 101 -15.65 -17.02 4.92
CA ALA A 101 -14.67 -16.05 4.45
C ALA A 101 -13.22 -16.53 4.70
N GLU A 102 -12.92 -17.00 5.91
CA GLU A 102 -11.61 -17.56 6.28
C GLU A 102 -11.24 -18.73 5.36
N ALA A 103 -12.15 -19.70 5.19
CA ALA A 103 -11.92 -20.86 4.34
C ALA A 103 -11.64 -20.48 2.87
N LEU A 104 -12.35 -19.47 2.34
CA LEU A 104 -12.15 -18.99 0.98
C LEU A 104 -10.81 -18.28 0.80
N PHE A 105 -10.40 -17.41 1.74
CA PHE A 105 -9.08 -16.77 1.71
C PHE A 105 -7.95 -17.79 1.82
N GLN A 106 -8.07 -18.77 2.72
CA GLN A 106 -7.08 -19.84 2.87
C GLN A 106 -6.97 -20.69 1.60
N ARG A 107 -8.10 -21.03 0.96
CA ARG A 107 -8.10 -21.75 -0.32
C ARG A 107 -7.42 -20.93 -1.42
N ALA A 108 -7.73 -19.64 -1.52
CA ALA A 108 -7.12 -18.76 -2.51
C ALA A 108 -5.60 -18.62 -2.32
N LEU A 109 -5.14 -18.51 -1.06
CA LEU A 109 -3.72 -18.50 -0.70
C LEU A 109 -3.05 -19.82 -1.10
N SER A 110 -3.62 -20.97 -0.73
CA SER A 110 -3.02 -22.27 -1.01
C SER A 110 -2.88 -22.55 -2.52
N ILE A 111 -3.88 -22.16 -3.31
CA ILE A 111 -3.81 -22.24 -4.78
C ILE A 111 -2.63 -21.41 -5.31
N ARG A 112 -2.45 -20.18 -4.83
CA ARG A 112 -1.36 -19.31 -5.29
C ARG A 112 0.00 -19.86 -4.88
N GLU A 113 0.16 -20.35 -3.66
CA GLU A 113 1.41 -20.94 -3.18
C GLU A 113 1.84 -22.14 -4.05
N ARG A 114 0.92 -23.04 -4.36
CA ARG A 114 1.21 -24.23 -5.18
C ARG A 114 1.56 -23.89 -6.63
N ASN A 115 0.91 -22.89 -7.21
CA ASN A 115 1.08 -22.55 -8.63
C ASN A 115 2.20 -21.54 -8.90
N LEU A 116 2.49 -20.64 -7.95
CA LEU A 116 3.40 -19.51 -8.16
C LEU A 116 4.66 -19.57 -7.28
N GLY A 117 4.65 -20.40 -6.23
CA GLY A 117 5.70 -20.42 -5.21
C GLY A 117 5.50 -19.34 -4.14
N VAL A 118 6.05 -19.60 -2.95
CA VAL A 118 5.80 -18.81 -1.73
C VAL A 118 6.35 -17.38 -1.76
N GLU A 119 7.26 -17.07 -2.68
CA GLU A 119 7.91 -15.76 -2.82
C GLU A 119 7.23 -14.86 -3.86
N HIS A 120 6.22 -15.35 -4.57
CA HIS A 120 5.56 -14.58 -5.61
C HIS A 120 4.67 -13.47 -5.02
N LYS A 121 4.68 -12.28 -5.64
CA LYS A 121 3.92 -11.10 -5.17
C LYS A 121 2.42 -11.37 -4.93
N ASP A 122 1.80 -12.20 -5.76
CA ASP A 122 0.38 -12.58 -5.61
C ASP A 122 0.14 -13.42 -4.34
N VAL A 123 1.12 -14.21 -3.88
CA VAL A 123 1.06 -14.89 -2.57
C VAL A 123 1.14 -13.86 -1.45
N THR A 124 2.04 -12.89 -1.55
CA THR A 124 2.15 -11.77 -0.60
C THR A 124 0.83 -11.00 -0.49
N GLN A 125 0.16 -10.74 -1.61
CA GLN A 125 -1.15 -10.08 -1.60
C GLN A 125 -2.22 -10.96 -0.93
N ALA A 126 -2.23 -12.26 -1.17
CA ALA A 126 -3.17 -13.18 -0.53
C ALA A 126 -2.95 -13.29 0.99
N LEU A 127 -1.69 -13.35 1.42
CA LEU A 127 -1.31 -13.29 2.84
C LEU A 127 -1.80 -11.99 3.47
N ARG A 128 -1.65 -10.86 2.77
CA ARG A 128 -2.10 -9.54 3.25
C ARG A 128 -3.61 -9.51 3.44
N ASN A 129 -4.38 -10.00 2.47
CA ASN A 129 -5.84 -10.07 2.57
C ASN A 129 -6.29 -10.90 3.79
N LEU A 130 -5.67 -12.08 4.00
CA LEU A 130 -5.99 -12.93 5.14
C LEU A 130 -5.57 -12.30 6.48
N ALA A 131 -4.44 -11.59 6.52
CA ALA A 131 -3.98 -10.89 7.71
C ALA A 131 -4.91 -9.71 8.08
N GLU A 132 -5.36 -8.95 7.08
CA GLU A 132 -6.34 -7.87 7.26
C GLU A 132 -7.68 -8.40 7.74
N PHE A 133 -8.15 -9.52 7.19
CA PHE A 133 -9.34 -10.22 7.67
C PHE A 133 -9.24 -10.53 9.18
N TYR A 134 -8.14 -11.15 9.63
CA TYR A 134 -7.93 -11.42 11.04
C TYR A 134 -7.79 -10.15 11.90
N GLN A 135 -7.17 -9.10 11.37
CA GLN A 135 -7.09 -7.81 12.07
C GLN A 135 -8.47 -7.20 12.34
N VAL A 136 -9.38 -7.22 11.35
CA VAL A 136 -10.75 -6.71 11.54
C VAL A 136 -11.52 -7.58 12.51
N LYS A 137 -11.26 -8.89 12.50
CA LYS A 137 -11.79 -9.85 13.50
C LYS A 137 -11.14 -9.75 14.87
N THR A 138 -10.16 -8.87 15.07
CA THR A 138 -9.36 -8.75 16.30
C THR A 138 -8.62 -10.04 16.70
N ASP A 139 -8.46 -10.99 15.77
CA ASP A 139 -7.67 -12.20 15.97
C ASP A 139 -6.20 -11.92 15.62
N TYR A 140 -5.56 -11.12 16.47
CA TYR A 140 -4.19 -10.68 16.24
C TYR A 140 -3.19 -11.85 16.28
N LYS A 141 -3.53 -12.94 16.98
CA LYS A 141 -2.71 -14.15 17.05
C LYS A 141 -2.60 -14.83 15.68
N LYS A 142 -3.68 -14.86 14.90
CA LYS A 142 -3.63 -15.39 13.52
C LYS A 142 -3.05 -14.39 12.51
N ALA A 143 -3.20 -13.09 12.74
CA ALA A 143 -2.69 -12.05 11.84
C ALA A 143 -1.15 -11.91 11.89
N GLU A 144 -0.55 -12.00 13.08
CA GLU A 144 0.88 -11.82 13.32
C GLU A 144 1.80 -12.71 12.45
N PRO A 145 1.65 -14.04 12.41
CA PRO A 145 2.51 -14.90 11.60
C PRO A 145 2.41 -14.60 10.10
N LEU A 146 1.27 -14.06 9.64
CA LEU A 146 1.10 -13.68 8.24
C LEU A 146 1.91 -12.42 7.89
N TYR A 147 1.91 -11.40 8.75
CA TYR A 147 2.74 -10.21 8.54
C TYR A 147 4.23 -10.52 8.63
N GLN A 148 4.64 -11.36 9.58
CA GLN A 148 6.02 -11.82 9.68
C GLN A 148 6.46 -12.52 8.39
N ARG A 149 5.61 -13.40 7.86
CA ARG A 149 5.87 -14.09 6.60
C ARG A 149 5.95 -13.13 5.41
N ILE A 150 5.04 -12.16 5.30
CA ILE A 150 5.07 -11.11 4.26
C ILE A 150 6.39 -10.34 4.32
N ILE A 151 6.81 -9.90 5.51
CA ILE A 151 8.07 -9.16 5.68
C ILE A 151 9.25 -10.02 5.24
N ALA A 152 9.34 -11.27 5.72
CA ALA A 152 10.45 -12.15 5.38
C ALA A 152 10.54 -12.46 3.88
N THR A 153 9.41 -12.74 3.21
CA THR A 153 9.41 -13.06 1.77
C THR A 153 9.69 -11.82 0.91
N THR A 154 9.09 -10.68 1.22
CA THR A 154 9.31 -9.43 0.48
C THR A 154 10.72 -8.89 0.68
N GLU A 155 11.27 -8.99 1.88
CA GLU A 155 12.65 -8.56 2.15
C GLU A 155 13.68 -9.44 1.44
N LYS A 156 13.47 -10.76 1.43
CA LYS A 156 14.34 -11.68 0.69
C LYS A 156 14.35 -11.43 -0.82
N SER A 157 13.20 -11.09 -1.38
CA SER A 157 13.01 -10.94 -2.83
C SER A 157 13.35 -9.53 -3.36
N LEU A 158 13.05 -8.49 -2.59
CA LEU A 158 13.13 -7.08 -3.03
C LEU A 158 14.18 -6.26 -2.26
N GLY A 159 14.70 -6.80 -1.16
CA GLY A 159 15.60 -6.11 -0.25
C GLY A 159 14.88 -5.31 0.83
N ALA A 160 15.56 -5.10 1.96
CA ALA A 160 14.99 -4.47 3.16
C ALA A 160 14.47 -3.03 2.93
N THR A 161 15.08 -2.29 2.01
CA THR A 161 14.75 -0.87 1.73
C THR A 161 13.62 -0.70 0.72
N HIS A 162 13.05 -1.80 0.21
CA HIS A 162 11.95 -1.75 -0.73
C HIS A 162 10.66 -1.21 -0.06
N GLN A 163 9.84 -0.49 -0.84
CA GLN A 163 8.61 0.11 -0.33
C GLN A 163 7.65 -0.94 0.23
N GLU A 164 7.53 -2.10 -0.42
CA GLU A 164 6.65 -3.18 0.04
C GLU A 164 7.02 -3.73 1.43
N VAL A 165 8.32 -3.81 1.74
CA VAL A 165 8.81 -4.22 3.07
C VAL A 165 8.40 -3.17 4.11
N THR A 166 8.56 -1.89 3.76
CA THR A 166 8.16 -0.77 4.62
C THR A 166 6.66 -0.79 4.92
N GLU A 167 5.82 -0.98 3.90
CA GLU A 167 4.37 -1.09 4.09
C GLU A 167 3.98 -2.28 4.96
N ALA A 168 4.64 -3.42 4.79
CA ALA A 168 4.39 -4.62 5.59
C ALA A 168 4.78 -4.38 7.06
N LEU A 169 5.93 -3.76 7.30
CA LEU A 169 6.40 -3.38 8.65
C LEU A 169 5.43 -2.40 9.33
N GLN A 170 4.94 -1.39 8.61
CA GLN A 170 3.98 -0.41 9.14
C GLN A 170 2.64 -1.08 9.53
N ARG A 171 2.13 -1.99 8.69
CA ARG A 171 0.91 -2.76 9.00
C ARG A 171 1.12 -3.69 10.19
N TYR A 172 2.31 -4.26 10.32
CA TYR A 172 2.67 -5.09 11.46
C TYR A 172 2.81 -4.26 12.75
N ALA A 173 3.41 -3.07 12.68
CA ALA A 173 3.45 -2.14 13.81
C ALA A 173 2.04 -1.73 14.25
N CYS A 174 1.12 -1.49 13.30
CA CYS A 174 -0.29 -1.24 13.61
C CYS A 174 -0.95 -2.42 14.34
N LEU A 175 -0.66 -3.66 13.93
CA LEU A 175 -1.12 -4.86 14.64
C LEU A 175 -0.62 -4.90 16.09
N MET A 176 0.67 -4.58 16.30
CA MET A 176 1.30 -4.59 17.63
C MET A 176 0.65 -3.58 18.58
N ARG A 177 0.39 -2.35 18.11
CA ARG A 177 -0.34 -1.32 18.89
C ARG A 177 -1.75 -1.78 19.26
N LYS A 178 -2.49 -2.33 18.29
CA LYS A 178 -3.83 -2.89 18.55
C LYS A 178 -3.80 -4.05 19.55
N SER A 179 -2.69 -4.78 19.61
CA SER A 179 -2.44 -5.85 20.57
C SER A 179 -1.88 -5.36 21.91
N LYS A 180 -1.80 -4.04 22.14
CA LYS A 180 -1.22 -3.39 23.33
C LYS A 180 0.26 -3.74 23.57
N ARG A 181 1.02 -4.02 22.51
CA ARG A 181 2.45 -4.33 22.52
C ARG A 181 3.24 -3.15 21.92
N GLU A 182 3.21 -2.00 22.61
CA GLU A 182 3.81 -0.75 22.12
C GLU A 182 5.33 -0.88 21.89
N ASP A 183 6.07 -1.51 22.81
CA ASP A 183 7.52 -1.72 22.68
C ASP A 183 7.92 -2.44 21.38
N GLU A 184 7.08 -3.36 20.91
CA GLU A 184 7.32 -4.08 19.66
C GLU A 184 6.91 -3.26 18.43
N ALA A 185 5.85 -2.45 18.55
CA ALA A 185 5.49 -1.49 17.52
C ALA A 185 6.61 -0.46 17.31
N GLU A 186 7.20 0.08 18.38
CA GLU A 186 8.29 1.04 18.32
C GLU A 186 9.54 0.46 17.64
N LYS A 187 9.89 -0.80 17.92
CA LYS A 187 10.99 -1.50 17.23
C LYS A 187 10.74 -1.60 15.73
N LEU A 188 9.50 -1.88 15.33
CA LEU A 188 9.11 -1.95 13.93
C LEU A 188 9.15 -0.57 13.26
N ASP A 189 8.70 0.48 13.94
CA ASP A 189 8.77 1.86 13.43
C ASP A 189 10.22 2.34 13.28
N ALA A 190 11.08 2.01 14.26
CA ALA A 190 12.51 2.31 14.19
C ALA A 190 13.15 1.63 12.97
N ARG A 191 12.76 0.38 12.70
CA ARG A 191 13.20 -0.34 11.50
C ARG A 191 12.69 0.30 10.22
N VAL A 192 11.43 0.74 10.18
CA VAL A 192 10.88 1.50 9.04
C VAL A 192 11.68 2.78 8.81
N ALA A 193 11.97 3.55 9.85
CA ALA A 193 12.76 4.77 9.75
C ALA A 193 14.19 4.49 9.22
N ALA A 194 14.82 3.41 9.69
CA ALA A 194 16.12 2.97 9.18
C ALA A 194 16.06 2.58 7.70
N ASN A 195 15.07 1.76 7.30
CA ASN A 195 14.90 1.33 5.91
C ASN A 195 14.66 2.51 4.96
N LEU A 196 13.85 3.49 5.38
CA LEU A 196 13.61 4.72 4.62
C LEU A 196 14.87 5.58 4.54
N SER A 197 15.62 5.73 5.64
CA SER A 197 16.90 6.45 5.65
C SER A 197 17.91 5.82 4.68
N THR A 198 18.04 4.48 4.70
CA THR A 198 18.95 3.76 3.79
C THR A 198 18.45 3.81 2.34
N SER A 199 17.15 3.71 2.09
CA SER A 199 16.56 3.89 0.75
C SER A 199 16.88 5.26 0.16
N LEU A 200 16.80 6.31 0.99
CA LEU A 200 17.16 7.68 0.61
C LEU A 200 18.65 7.83 0.35
N ALA A 201 19.50 7.19 1.15
CA ALA A 201 20.95 7.16 0.95
C ALA A 201 21.40 6.34 -0.27
N ASN A 202 20.60 5.37 -0.72
CA ASN A 202 20.89 4.60 -1.93
C ASN A 202 20.34 5.25 -3.20
N LYS A 203 19.26 6.06 -3.09
CA LYS A 203 18.74 6.85 -4.21
C LYS A 203 19.60 8.07 -4.53
N SER A 204 20.55 8.44 -3.69
CA SER A 204 21.46 9.57 -3.93
C SER A 204 22.53 9.32 -5.01
N ASP A 205 22.66 8.11 -5.56
CA ASP A 205 23.68 7.81 -6.58
C ASP A 205 23.19 7.80 -8.04
N VAL A 206 21.91 8.12 -8.29
CA VAL A 206 21.42 8.41 -9.65
C VAL A 206 20.53 9.66 -9.63
N GLY A 207 21.18 10.82 -9.64
CA GLY A 207 20.60 12.05 -10.20
C GLY A 207 20.12 13.15 -9.26
N ASP A 208 20.18 12.98 -7.93
CA ASP A 208 19.61 13.97 -7.00
C ASP A 208 20.67 14.73 -6.18
N VAL A 209 21.56 15.42 -6.88
CA VAL A 209 22.11 16.69 -6.40
C VAL A 209 21.89 17.72 -7.50
N ILE A 210 20.72 18.36 -7.49
CA ILE A 210 20.67 19.72 -7.99
C ILE A 210 21.03 20.61 -6.81
N ASN A 211 22.26 21.11 -6.82
CA ASN A 211 22.77 22.11 -5.90
C ASN A 211 21.91 23.38 -5.98
N GLY A 212 20.88 23.48 -5.16
CA GLY A 212 20.21 24.74 -4.85
C GLY A 212 20.88 25.38 -3.64
N THR A 213 21.52 26.53 -3.80
CA THR A 213 21.99 27.34 -2.67
C THR A 213 20.78 27.80 -1.86
N ALA A 214 20.75 27.53 -0.55
CA ALA A 214 19.72 28.09 0.32
C ALA A 214 19.88 29.61 0.38
N ILE A 215 18.82 30.34 0.01
CA ILE A 215 18.75 31.80 0.15
C ILE A 215 18.70 32.17 1.63
N SER A 216 17.96 31.38 2.41
CA SER A 216 17.93 31.52 3.87
C SER A 216 17.72 30.16 4.54
N LYS A 217 18.40 29.99 5.67
CA LYS A 217 18.32 28.81 6.53
C LYS A 217 18.23 29.29 7.98
N PRO A 218 17.02 29.46 8.54
CA PRO A 218 16.88 29.93 9.91
C PRO A 218 17.45 28.91 10.89
N ALA A 219 18.13 29.37 11.93
CA ALA A 219 18.60 28.49 12.99
C ALA A 219 17.39 27.93 13.78
N PRO A 220 17.38 26.64 14.11
CA PRO A 220 16.30 26.06 14.88
C PRO A 220 16.38 26.52 16.34
N ALA A 221 15.23 26.83 16.92
CA ALA A 221 15.14 27.09 18.35
C ALA A 221 15.49 25.82 19.12
N TYR A 222 16.40 25.92 20.08
CA TYR A 222 16.81 24.76 20.88
C TYR A 222 15.73 24.44 21.92
N PRO A 223 15.09 23.25 21.88
CA PRO A 223 14.00 22.91 22.78
C PRO A 223 14.45 22.85 24.24
N GLU A 224 13.66 23.43 25.16
CA GLU A 224 14.01 23.46 26.60
C GLU A 224 14.16 22.05 27.19
N GLU A 225 13.27 21.13 26.80
CA GLU A 225 13.35 19.70 27.17
C GLU A 225 14.68 19.07 26.73
N ALA A 226 15.15 19.42 25.52
CA ALA A 226 16.44 18.95 25.02
C ALA A 226 17.62 19.59 25.76
N LYS A 227 17.51 20.85 26.22
CA LYS A 227 18.54 21.50 27.05
C LYS A 227 18.64 20.83 28.42
N GLN A 228 17.51 20.57 29.07
CA GLN A 228 17.45 19.90 30.37
C GLN A 228 18.03 18.49 30.30
N ALA A 229 17.73 17.76 29.22
CA ALA A 229 18.27 16.43 28.97
C ALA A 229 19.70 16.44 28.38
N ARG A 230 20.32 17.61 28.17
CA ARG A 230 21.66 17.79 27.57
C ARG A 230 21.83 17.04 26.23
N VAL A 231 20.79 17.08 25.40
CA VAL A 231 20.72 16.37 24.13
C VAL A 231 21.26 17.24 23.00
N SER A 232 22.47 16.97 22.53
CA SER A 232 23.06 17.55 21.31
C SER A 232 23.04 16.57 20.15
N GLY A 233 23.11 17.08 18.92
CA GLY A 233 23.28 16.22 17.76
C GLY A 233 22.87 16.86 16.45
N THR A 234 22.99 16.08 15.39
CA THR A 234 22.62 16.50 14.04
C THR A 234 21.25 15.93 13.67
N VAL A 235 20.40 16.78 13.10
CA VAL A 235 19.08 16.40 12.57
C VAL A 235 19.09 16.63 11.07
N TRP A 236 18.75 15.60 10.29
CA TRP A 236 18.53 15.72 8.86
C TRP A 236 17.04 15.85 8.58
N VAL A 237 16.68 16.87 7.82
CA VAL A 237 15.30 17.15 7.43
C VAL A 237 15.19 17.01 5.93
N LYS A 238 14.43 16.01 5.47
CA LYS A 238 14.06 15.89 4.08
C LYS A 238 13.00 16.94 3.78
N LEU A 239 13.17 17.64 2.67
CA LEU A 239 12.29 18.70 2.24
C LEU A 239 11.84 18.51 0.80
N VAL A 240 10.66 19.05 0.51
CA VAL A 240 10.16 19.25 -0.84
C VAL A 240 9.93 20.72 -1.04
N VAL A 241 10.53 21.26 -2.09
CA VAL A 241 10.48 22.66 -2.47
C VAL A 241 9.59 22.78 -3.71
N ASP A 242 8.67 23.73 -3.70
CA ASP A 242 7.85 24.05 -4.86
C ASP A 242 8.63 24.85 -5.92
N GLU A 243 7.96 25.14 -7.03
CA GLU A 243 8.49 25.90 -8.17
C GLU A 243 8.90 27.33 -7.80
N THR A 244 8.51 27.82 -6.62
CA THR A 244 8.83 29.17 -6.12
C THR A 244 10.02 29.18 -5.15
N GLY A 245 10.58 28.01 -4.82
CA GLY A 245 11.66 27.93 -3.83
C GLY A 245 11.18 27.86 -2.39
N LYS A 246 9.87 27.64 -2.15
CA LYS A 246 9.28 27.49 -0.81
C LYS A 246 9.26 26.02 -0.39
N VAL A 247 9.66 25.77 0.85
CA VAL A 247 9.47 24.45 1.47
C VAL A 247 7.99 24.21 1.73
N ILE A 248 7.43 23.21 1.06
CA ILE A 248 6.03 22.79 1.19
C ILE A 248 5.88 21.50 1.99
N ILE A 249 6.94 20.71 2.11
CA ILE A 249 7.02 19.53 2.98
C ILE A 249 8.38 19.56 3.67
N ALA A 250 8.40 19.36 4.98
CA ALA A 250 9.60 19.11 5.76
C ALA A 250 9.35 17.96 6.74
N CYS A 251 10.26 16.99 6.78
CA CYS A 251 10.18 15.82 7.65
C CYS A 251 11.58 15.45 8.14
N ALA A 252 11.78 15.43 9.46
CA ALA A 252 13.02 15.00 10.07
C ALA A 252 13.15 13.48 9.92
N VAL A 253 14.13 13.06 9.14
CA VAL A 253 14.39 11.65 8.83
C VAL A 253 15.46 11.05 9.75
N SER A 254 16.15 11.88 10.54
CA SER A 254 17.17 11.44 11.51
C SER A 254 17.23 12.35 12.74
N GLY A 255 18.09 12.01 13.70
CA GLY A 255 18.34 12.81 14.90
C GLY A 255 17.41 12.48 16.07
N HIS A 256 17.73 13.06 17.24
CA HIS A 256 17.02 12.80 18.49
C HIS A 256 15.60 13.35 18.48
N ALA A 257 14.62 12.62 19.01
CA ALA A 257 13.18 12.96 18.95
C ALA A 257 12.90 14.38 19.43
N LEU A 258 13.48 14.78 20.57
CA LEU A 258 13.35 16.13 21.12
C LEU A 258 13.81 17.25 20.18
N LEU A 259 14.74 16.99 19.25
CA LEU A 259 15.30 17.98 18.33
C LEU A 259 14.57 18.03 16.97
N ARG A 260 13.85 16.96 16.60
CA ARG A 260 13.24 16.80 15.27
C ARG A 260 12.23 17.89 14.95
N GLN A 261 11.30 18.15 15.88
CA GLN A 261 10.23 19.12 15.65
C GLN A 261 10.78 20.55 15.48
N ALA A 262 11.82 20.91 16.23
CA ALA A 262 12.50 22.20 16.08
C ALA A 262 13.19 22.34 14.72
N ALA A 263 13.84 21.28 14.25
CA ALA A 263 14.49 21.25 12.95
C ALA A 263 13.46 21.34 11.79
N GLU A 264 12.33 20.64 11.89
CA GLU A 264 11.24 20.71 10.91
C GLU A 264 10.62 22.10 10.83
N ARG A 265 10.32 22.71 11.98
CA ARG A 265 9.79 24.08 12.04
C ARG A 265 10.75 25.08 11.40
N ALA A 266 12.05 24.95 11.66
CA ALA A 266 13.08 25.76 11.01
C ALA A 266 13.13 25.51 9.50
N ALA A 267 13.02 24.25 9.07
CA ALA A 267 13.01 23.90 7.64
C ALA A 267 11.86 24.54 6.86
N TYR A 268 10.65 24.65 7.42
CA TYR A 268 9.56 25.38 6.76
C TYR A 268 9.83 26.89 6.57
N GLY A 269 10.72 27.47 7.39
CA GLY A 269 11.18 28.85 7.24
C GLY A 269 12.32 29.02 6.23
N ALA A 270 12.91 27.94 5.72
CA ALA A 270 13.99 28.01 4.74
C ALA A 270 13.47 28.42 3.34
N ARG A 271 14.32 29.12 2.59
CA ARG A 271 14.05 29.52 1.20
C ARG A 271 15.19 29.08 0.30
N PHE A 272 14.83 28.60 -0.89
CA PHE A 272 15.77 28.08 -1.88
C PHE A 272 15.60 28.82 -3.20
N THR A 273 16.67 28.89 -3.98
CA THR A 273 16.56 29.35 -5.36
C THR A 273 15.73 28.33 -6.16
N PRO A 274 14.70 28.77 -6.91
CA PRO A 274 13.92 27.88 -7.77
C PRO A 274 14.82 27.07 -8.70
N THR A 275 14.61 25.76 -8.75
CA THR A 275 15.37 24.90 -9.65
C THR A 275 14.70 24.87 -11.02
N LEU A 276 15.49 25.16 -12.07
CA LEU A 276 15.03 25.14 -13.45
C LEU A 276 15.47 23.84 -14.14
N LEU A 277 14.52 23.09 -14.70
CA LEU A 277 14.78 21.97 -15.60
C LEU A 277 14.31 22.37 -17.00
N SER A 278 15.22 22.40 -17.97
CA SER A 278 14.95 22.88 -19.34
C SER A 278 14.31 24.28 -19.39
N GLY A 279 14.70 25.17 -18.47
CA GLY A 279 14.21 26.54 -18.38
C GLY A 279 12.87 26.72 -17.65
N GLN A 280 12.25 25.65 -17.16
CA GLN A 280 11.00 25.72 -16.38
C GLN A 280 11.25 25.40 -14.91
N PRO A 281 10.61 26.12 -13.97
CA PRO A 281 10.75 25.82 -12.56
C PRO A 281 10.06 24.50 -12.24
N VAL A 282 10.78 23.62 -11.54
CA VAL A 282 10.30 22.30 -11.16
C VAL A 282 10.32 22.13 -9.65
N LYS A 283 9.38 21.34 -9.16
CA LYS A 283 9.38 20.84 -7.79
C LYS A 283 10.59 19.96 -7.56
N VAL A 284 11.33 20.19 -6.48
CA VAL A 284 12.53 19.42 -6.14
C VAL A 284 12.48 18.90 -4.72
N SER A 285 13.16 17.79 -4.47
CA SER A 285 13.35 17.26 -3.11
C SER A 285 14.81 17.29 -2.73
N GLY A 286 15.09 17.55 -1.45
CA GLY A 286 16.45 17.64 -0.94
C GLY A 286 16.52 17.35 0.55
N VAL A 287 17.71 17.46 1.13
CA VAL A 287 17.95 17.28 2.56
C VAL A 287 18.69 18.49 3.11
N ILE A 288 18.24 19.00 4.25
CA ILE A 288 18.93 20.05 5.00
C ILE A 288 19.37 19.53 6.37
N THR A 289 20.56 19.93 6.78
CA THR A 289 21.20 19.47 8.02
C THR A 289 21.17 20.56 9.09
N TYR A 290 20.65 20.26 10.28
CA TYR A 290 20.70 21.15 11.44
C TYR A 290 21.57 20.57 12.55
N ASN A 291 22.51 21.37 13.03
CA ASN A 291 23.43 20.98 14.11
C ASN A 291 23.03 21.68 15.41
N PHE A 292 22.64 20.88 16.41
CA PHE A 292 22.31 21.36 17.75
C PHE A 292 23.52 21.12 18.65
N VAL A 293 24.26 22.19 18.93
CA VAL A 293 25.42 22.19 19.84
C VAL A 293 24.96 22.81 21.15
N LEU A 294 25.22 22.13 22.28
CA LEU A 294 25.05 22.73 23.60
C LEU A 294 26.03 23.91 23.72
N ARG A 295 25.50 25.10 23.99
CA ARG A 295 26.31 26.28 24.34
C ARG A 295 26.39 26.41 25.84
#